data_AF-A0A7K3XNL7-F1
#
_entry.id   AF-A0A7K3XNL7-F1
#
_cell.length_a   1.000
_cell.length_b   1.000
_cell.length_c   1.000
_cell.angle_alpha   90.00
_cell.angle_beta   90.00
_cell.angle_gamma   90.00
#
_symmetry.space_group_name_H-M   'P 1'
#
loop_
_entity.id
_entity.type
_entity.pdbx_description
1 polymer ?
#
loop_
_entity_poly.entity_id
_entity_poly.type
_entity_poly.pdbx_seq_one_letter_code
_entity_poly.pdbx_strand_id
1 'polypeptide(L)'
;MNNRIFLIVFILLYVSFSKAVAQSYDVVVYGATASGVTAAVAASKEGVRVLLVEPGKDVGGMVTGGLSHTDYGDRTVIGGLTYQFYQKVAEHYKTQVFYWRGPEPHVGEQIMIDWLKDSKVDVWFGKRISQAKKNKNTVERIVFTDGTEVSAKVFIDAGYEGDLMARAGVSYTWGREGKNDYKESWAGRQPITFTSHQIDARISPFSNDKEKKNLPLIHPKPMVEIGEGDKGIQSYCFRMIATNRPENLVSWQKPANYNSDNYELVRRYYNAKPDAGPMIGFWPTLPNGKSDINSSLGISTNLLDGSSWEYPDSDYPKRDSIWQWHKDYTLGLAWFLSTDPDVPQKVRDAMKTFGLCKDEYVNNEHFPHQLYVREARRMKGEYFLTQHDLMEDTVKYDAIGMGSYNID
;
A
#
# COMPACT_ATOMS: atom_id res chain seq x y z
N MET A 1 75.78 12.41 31.88
CA MET A 1 75.25 11.39 30.96
C MET A 1 73.84 11.05 31.40
N ASN A 2 72.91 11.12 30.45
CA ASN A 2 71.46 11.09 30.62
C ASN A 2 70.95 9.71 31.08
N ASN A 3 70.11 9.68 32.13
CA ASN A 3 69.18 8.57 32.36
C ASN A 3 67.76 9.06 32.07
N ARG A 4 67.23 8.64 30.92
CA ARG A 4 65.83 8.85 30.51
C ARG A 4 64.97 7.74 31.14
N ILE A 5 64.05 8.12 32.03
CA ILE A 5 62.93 7.27 32.46
C ILE A 5 61.74 7.62 31.56
N PHE A 6 61.29 6.66 30.75
CA PHE A 6 60.05 6.75 29.98
C PHE A 6 58.88 6.38 30.88
N LEU A 7 58.01 7.34 31.19
CA LEU A 7 56.74 7.10 31.85
C LEU A 7 55.67 6.97 30.76
N ILE A 8 55.21 5.74 30.48
CA ILE A 8 54.08 5.49 29.59
C ILE A 8 52.81 5.68 30.40
N VAL A 9 52.05 6.75 30.11
CA VAL A 9 50.72 6.99 30.66
C VAL A 9 49.70 6.26 29.78
N PHE A 10 49.14 5.18 30.29
CA PHE A 10 47.97 4.52 29.70
C PHE A 10 46.71 5.31 30.07
N ILE A 11 46.16 6.06 29.11
CA ILE A 11 44.82 6.65 29.22
C ILE A 11 43.82 5.55 28.86
N LEU A 12 43.21 4.94 29.87
CA LEU A 12 42.04 4.07 29.72
C LEU A 12 40.81 4.93 29.40
N LEU A 13 40.48 5.05 28.12
CA LEU A 13 39.19 5.53 27.65
C LEU A 13 38.10 4.53 28.04
N TYR A 14 37.44 4.78 29.17
CA TYR A 14 36.18 4.13 29.53
C TYR A 14 35.08 4.63 28.58
N VAL A 15 34.94 3.97 27.43
CA VAL A 15 33.73 4.08 26.62
C VAL A 15 32.65 3.29 27.35
N SER A 16 31.85 3.97 28.16
CA SER A 16 30.64 3.40 28.73
C SER A 16 29.65 3.17 27.59
N PHE A 17 29.61 1.95 27.06
CA PHE A 17 28.46 1.46 26.31
C PHE A 17 27.31 1.30 27.32
N SER A 18 26.57 2.38 27.57
CA SER A 18 25.23 2.25 28.12
C SER A 18 24.43 1.44 27.12
N LYS A 19 24.23 0.14 27.39
CA LYS A 19 23.18 -0.63 26.72
C LYS A 19 21.89 0.17 26.95
N ALA A 20 21.36 0.76 25.88
CA ALA A 20 20.04 1.37 25.93
C ALA A 20 19.10 0.32 26.53
N VAL A 21 18.52 0.63 27.69
CA VAL A 21 17.53 -0.25 28.31
C VAL A 21 16.38 -0.33 27.32
N ALA A 22 16.13 -1.53 26.77
CA ALA A 22 15.03 -1.75 25.85
C ALA A 22 13.75 -1.24 26.51
N GLN A 23 13.04 -0.32 25.87
CA GLN A 23 11.76 0.12 26.38
C GLN A 23 10.80 -1.07 26.38
N SER A 24 10.06 -1.26 27.47
CA SER A 24 9.12 -2.37 27.62
C SER A 24 7.69 -1.86 27.54
N TYR A 25 6.90 -2.55 26.73
CA TYR A 25 5.47 -2.34 26.56
C TYR A 25 4.73 -3.65 26.84
N ASP A 26 3.41 -3.59 26.99
CA ASP A 26 2.61 -4.81 27.02
C ASP A 26 2.32 -5.27 25.59
N VAL A 27 1.97 -4.32 24.71
CA VAL A 27 1.67 -4.57 23.29
C VAL A 27 2.50 -3.63 22.41
N VAL A 28 3.13 -4.18 21.37
CA VAL A 28 3.72 -3.41 20.27
C VAL A 28 2.99 -3.74 18.99
N VAL A 29 2.45 -2.73 18.31
CA VAL A 29 1.82 -2.83 17.00
C VAL A 29 2.77 -2.25 15.96
N TYR A 30 3.05 -2.99 14.88
CA TYR A 30 3.90 -2.55 13.79
C TYR A 30 3.08 -2.27 12.53
N GLY A 31 3.10 -1.03 12.06
CA GLY A 31 2.29 -0.48 10.98
C GLY A 31 1.15 0.38 11.52
N ALA A 32 1.16 1.69 11.26
CA ALA A 32 0.07 2.62 11.59
C ALA A 32 -0.99 2.66 10.49
N THR A 33 -1.35 1.50 9.94
CA THR A 33 -2.50 1.35 9.06
C THR A 33 -3.81 1.52 9.86
N ALA A 34 -4.96 1.64 9.19
CA ALA A 34 -6.25 1.65 9.87
C ALA A 34 -6.45 0.45 10.83
N SER A 35 -5.99 -0.76 10.46
CA SER A 35 -6.02 -1.94 11.34
C SER A 35 -5.04 -1.82 12.51
N GLY A 36 -3.84 -1.28 12.28
CA GLY A 36 -2.86 -1.04 13.34
C GLY A 36 -3.32 -0.01 14.37
N VAL A 37 -3.90 1.10 13.92
CA VAL A 37 -4.50 2.13 14.78
C VAL A 37 -5.63 1.53 15.62
N THR A 38 -6.55 0.82 14.98
CA THR A 38 -7.69 0.22 15.69
C THR A 38 -7.25 -0.85 16.69
N ALA A 39 -6.27 -1.69 16.34
CA ALA A 39 -5.68 -2.65 17.26
C ALA A 39 -5.00 -1.96 18.47
N ALA A 40 -4.23 -0.91 18.23
CA ALA A 40 -3.54 -0.18 19.29
C ALA A 40 -4.52 0.54 20.24
N VAL A 41 -5.56 1.17 19.69
CA VAL A 41 -6.63 1.83 20.44
C VAL A 41 -7.43 0.82 21.24
N ALA A 42 -7.80 -0.32 20.65
CA ALA A 42 -8.51 -1.39 21.34
C ALA A 42 -7.67 -1.96 22.49
N ALA A 43 -6.39 -2.27 22.26
CA ALA A 43 -5.50 -2.74 23.31
C ALA A 43 -5.35 -1.70 24.44
N SER A 44 -5.18 -0.42 24.12
CA SER A 44 -5.05 0.61 25.16
C SER A 44 -6.31 0.76 26.02
N LYS A 45 -7.51 0.54 25.45
CA LYS A 45 -8.77 0.55 26.20
C LYS A 45 -8.88 -0.58 27.24
N GLU A 46 -8.10 -1.65 27.08
CA GLU A 46 -7.95 -2.71 28.09
C GLU A 46 -6.96 -2.34 29.22
N GLY A 47 -6.43 -1.11 29.22
CA GLY A 47 -5.59 -0.57 30.28
C GLY A 47 -4.12 -1.00 30.21
N VAL A 48 -3.68 -1.57 29.09
CA VAL A 48 -2.29 -2.00 28.88
C VAL A 48 -1.46 -0.92 28.18
N ARG A 49 -0.13 -0.94 28.38
CA ARG A 49 0.76 0.02 27.74
C ARG A 49 1.06 -0.39 26.30
N VAL A 50 0.72 0.48 25.35
CA VAL A 50 0.81 0.20 23.91
C VAL A 50 1.81 1.13 23.23
N LEU A 51 2.64 0.55 22.37
CA LEU A 51 3.43 1.27 21.37
C LEU A 51 2.92 0.92 19.97
N LEU A 52 2.63 1.94 19.16
CA LEU A 52 2.41 1.81 17.73
C LEU A 52 3.67 2.31 16.99
N VAL A 53 4.17 1.52 16.05
CA VAL A 53 5.39 1.82 15.30
C VAL A 53 5.06 1.94 13.82
N GLU A 54 5.36 3.09 13.22
CA GLU A 54 5.14 3.39 11.81
C GLU A 54 6.48 3.48 11.05
N PRO A 55 6.68 2.69 9.99
CA PRO A 55 7.88 2.78 9.15
C PRO A 55 8.05 4.13 8.45
N GLY A 56 6.95 4.75 8.04
CA GLY A 56 6.87 6.07 7.44
C GLY A 56 6.62 7.17 8.48
N LYS A 57 5.83 8.17 8.10
CA LYS A 57 5.57 9.38 8.91
C LYS A 57 4.09 9.71 9.08
N ASP A 58 3.21 8.94 8.44
CA ASP A 58 1.79 9.25 8.26
C ASP A 58 0.94 8.12 8.86
N VAL A 59 -0.30 8.42 9.26
CA VAL A 59 -1.20 7.48 9.95
C VAL A 59 -2.42 7.17 9.09
N GLY A 60 -2.78 5.89 9.03
CA GLY A 60 -4.03 5.36 8.47
C GLY A 60 -3.86 4.45 7.26
N GLY A 61 -2.66 4.33 6.70
CA GLY A 61 -2.37 3.45 5.57
C GLY A 61 -3.20 3.85 4.34
N MET A 62 -3.83 2.91 3.64
CA MET A 62 -4.56 3.20 2.40
C MET A 62 -5.69 4.23 2.58
N VAL A 63 -6.48 4.17 3.65
CA VAL A 63 -7.64 5.07 3.83
C VAL A 63 -7.24 6.56 3.79
N THR A 64 -6.02 6.87 4.27
CA THR A 64 -5.50 8.24 4.41
C THR A 64 -4.31 8.51 3.50
N GLY A 65 -3.69 7.47 2.93
CA GLY A 65 -2.53 7.53 2.07
C GLY A 65 -2.82 7.28 0.59
N GLY A 66 -4.10 7.19 0.23
CA GLY A 66 -4.61 6.98 -1.13
C GLY A 66 -5.45 5.71 -1.21
N LEU A 67 -6.60 5.76 -1.91
CA LEU A 67 -7.75 4.85 -1.81
C LEU A 67 -8.68 5.22 -0.65
N SER A 68 -9.07 6.49 -0.59
CA SER A 68 -10.04 6.94 0.40
C SER A 68 -11.45 6.48 0.04
N HIS A 69 -11.73 6.22 -1.23
CA HIS A 69 -12.95 5.50 -1.62
C HIS A 69 -12.91 4.07 -1.05
N THR A 70 -13.63 3.83 0.04
CA THR A 70 -13.64 2.51 0.64
C THR A 70 -14.69 1.62 -0.03
N ASP A 71 -14.21 0.46 -0.47
CA ASP A 71 -15.05 -0.61 -0.96
C ASP A 71 -15.74 -1.31 0.20
N TYR A 72 -17.07 -1.43 0.11
CA TYR A 72 -17.85 -2.25 1.03
C TYR A 72 -19.05 -2.85 0.28
N GLY A 73 -19.33 -4.11 0.56
CA GLY A 73 -20.56 -4.81 0.17
C GLY A 73 -21.70 -4.46 1.11
N ASP A 74 -22.12 -5.43 1.91
CA ASP A 74 -23.15 -5.23 2.94
C ASP A 74 -22.61 -4.38 4.09
N ARG A 75 -23.23 -3.22 4.31
CA ARG A 75 -22.83 -2.29 5.39
C ARG A 75 -23.19 -2.80 6.78
N THR A 76 -24.09 -3.79 6.91
CA THR A 76 -24.51 -4.32 8.21
C THR A 76 -23.39 -5.06 8.94
N VAL A 77 -22.35 -5.51 8.21
CA VAL A 77 -21.18 -6.16 8.82
C VAL A 77 -20.14 -5.16 9.36
N ILE A 78 -20.31 -3.86 9.07
CA ILE A 78 -19.38 -2.82 9.51
C ILE A 78 -19.75 -2.38 10.93
N GLY A 79 -18.99 -2.88 11.91
CA GLY A 79 -19.16 -2.57 13.33
C GLY A 79 -17.92 -1.99 14.00
N GLY A 80 -17.91 -2.00 15.33
CA GLY A 80 -16.75 -1.67 16.16
C GLY A 80 -16.13 -0.30 15.88
N LEU A 81 -14.80 -0.22 15.95
CA LEU A 81 -14.06 1.01 15.67
C LEU A 81 -14.21 1.45 14.21
N THR A 82 -14.36 0.53 13.25
CA THR A 82 -14.60 0.89 11.85
C THR A 82 -15.88 1.70 11.68
N TYR A 83 -16.99 1.28 12.32
CA TYR A 83 -18.23 2.06 12.29
C TYR A 83 -18.06 3.43 12.99
N GLN A 84 -17.36 3.47 14.13
CA GLN A 84 -17.05 4.72 14.82
C GLN A 84 -16.22 5.69 13.97
N PHE A 85 -15.32 5.18 13.13
CA PHE A 85 -14.55 5.99 12.19
C PHE A 85 -15.50 6.71 11.22
N TYR A 86 -16.42 5.97 10.59
CA TYR A 86 -17.41 6.57 9.70
C TYR A 86 -18.40 7.50 10.41
N GLN A 87 -18.71 7.27 11.68
CA GLN A 87 -19.47 8.22 12.49
C GLN A 87 -18.69 9.53 12.67
N LYS A 88 -17.39 9.47 12.94
CA LYS A 88 -16.51 10.66 13.06
C LYS A 88 -16.36 11.41 11.75
N VAL A 89 -16.24 10.69 10.63
CA VAL A 89 -16.27 11.27 9.28
C VAL A 89 -17.59 12.01 9.05
N ALA A 90 -18.73 11.38 9.37
CA ALA A 90 -20.04 11.99 9.21
C ALA A 90 -20.23 13.23 10.10
N GLU A 91 -19.77 13.17 11.35
CA GLU A 91 -19.76 14.29 12.30
C GLU A 91 -18.95 15.48 11.74
N HIS A 92 -17.75 15.22 11.23
CA HIS A 92 -16.88 16.24 10.65
C HIS A 92 -17.57 17.00 9.50
N TYR A 93 -18.20 16.27 8.57
CA TYR A 93 -18.89 16.87 7.43
C TYR A 93 -20.35 17.25 7.69
N LYS A 94 -20.84 17.06 8.93
CA LYS A 94 -22.23 17.31 9.34
C LYS A 94 -23.25 16.64 8.42
N THR A 95 -23.00 15.36 8.12
CA THR A 95 -23.82 14.53 7.24
C THR A 95 -24.18 13.20 7.92
N GLN A 96 -24.90 12.33 7.21
CA GLN A 96 -25.21 10.98 7.69
C GLN A 96 -24.01 10.03 7.47
N VAL A 97 -23.93 8.98 8.30
CA VAL A 97 -22.91 7.92 8.17
C VAL A 97 -22.99 7.29 6.78
N PHE A 98 -21.84 7.09 6.13
CA PHE A 98 -21.72 6.58 4.76
C PHE A 98 -22.38 7.43 3.66
N TYR A 99 -22.57 8.75 3.90
CA TYR A 99 -22.95 9.68 2.84
C TYR A 99 -21.86 9.76 1.77
N TRP A 100 -20.60 9.89 2.20
CA TRP A 100 -19.42 9.79 1.34
C TRP A 100 -18.86 8.37 1.38
N ARG A 101 -18.15 7.97 0.31
CA ARG A 101 -17.48 6.66 0.23
C ARG A 101 -16.26 6.55 1.15
N GLY A 102 -15.71 7.69 1.55
CA GLY A 102 -14.71 7.83 2.59
C GLY A 102 -14.39 9.30 2.83
N PRO A 103 -13.42 9.59 3.71
CA PRO A 103 -13.06 10.95 4.05
C PRO A 103 -12.13 11.56 3.00
N GLU A 104 -11.96 12.87 3.06
CA GLU A 104 -10.72 13.48 2.59
C GLU A 104 -9.54 12.90 3.39
N PRO A 105 -8.42 12.52 2.75
CA PRO A 105 -7.33 11.79 3.42
C PRO A 105 -6.84 12.45 4.71
N HIS A 106 -6.57 13.76 4.69
CA HIS A 106 -6.13 14.51 5.88
C HIS A 106 -7.15 14.47 7.03
N VAL A 107 -8.46 14.40 6.75
CA VAL A 107 -9.51 14.29 7.77
C VAL A 107 -9.50 12.89 8.39
N GLY A 108 -9.36 11.85 7.55
CA GLY A 108 -9.24 10.48 8.01
C GLY A 108 -8.01 10.28 8.91
N GLU A 109 -6.87 10.85 8.50
CA GLU A 109 -5.63 10.81 9.28
C GLU A 109 -5.79 11.53 10.62
N GLN A 110 -6.37 12.73 10.63
CA GLN A 110 -6.58 13.49 11.87
C GLN A 110 -7.45 12.73 12.87
N ILE A 111 -8.54 12.07 12.41
CA ILE A 111 -9.40 11.26 13.28
C ILE A 111 -8.59 10.14 13.95
N MET A 112 -7.71 9.47 13.20
CA MET A 112 -6.88 8.39 13.73
C MET A 112 -5.79 8.89 14.68
N ILE A 113 -5.16 10.02 14.36
CA ILE A 113 -4.20 10.69 15.25
C ILE A 113 -4.88 11.08 16.59
N ASP A 114 -6.08 11.64 16.52
CA ASP A 114 -6.85 12.00 17.72
C ASP A 114 -7.17 10.78 18.57
N TRP A 115 -7.58 9.66 17.96
CA TRP A 115 -7.80 8.40 18.68
C TRP A 115 -6.54 7.88 19.38
N LEU A 116 -5.38 7.88 18.70
CA LEU A 116 -4.12 7.46 19.31
C LEU A 116 -3.76 8.33 20.51
N LYS A 117 -3.94 9.65 20.39
CA LYS A 117 -3.68 10.62 21.46
C LYS A 117 -4.62 10.44 22.64
N ASP A 118 -5.93 10.35 22.39
CA ASP A 118 -6.96 10.18 23.43
C ASP A 118 -6.79 8.85 24.17
N SER A 119 -6.37 7.80 23.45
CA SER A 119 -6.01 6.49 24.01
C SER A 119 -4.60 6.44 24.60
N LYS A 120 -3.83 7.54 24.62
CA LYS A 120 -2.46 7.59 25.18
C LYS A 120 -1.54 6.49 24.64
N VAL A 121 -1.69 6.16 23.36
CA VAL A 121 -0.80 5.22 22.66
C VAL A 121 0.50 5.95 22.35
N ASP A 122 1.63 5.36 22.74
CA ASP A 122 2.94 5.87 22.32
C ASP A 122 3.12 5.58 20.82
N VAL A 123 3.60 6.55 20.03
CA VAL A 123 3.76 6.38 18.57
C VAL A 123 5.19 6.70 18.14
N TRP A 124 5.83 5.77 17.43
CA TRP A 124 7.16 5.96 16.85
C TRP A 124 7.11 5.94 15.33
N PHE A 125 7.53 7.02 14.69
CA PHE A 125 7.64 7.15 13.23
C PHE A 125 9.07 6.86 12.74
N GLY A 126 9.20 6.54 11.44
CA GLY A 126 10.48 6.35 10.77
C GLY A 126 11.22 5.08 11.19
N LYS A 127 10.52 4.08 11.73
CA LYS A 127 11.13 2.88 12.32
C LYS A 127 10.87 1.66 11.46
N ARG A 128 11.90 1.22 10.75
CA ARG A 128 11.90 -0.03 9.97
C ARG A 128 12.52 -1.16 10.76
N ILE A 129 11.93 -2.35 10.73
CA ILE A 129 12.46 -3.51 11.48
C ILE A 129 13.69 -4.08 10.77
N SER A 130 14.77 -4.28 11.53
CA SER A 130 15.93 -5.03 11.08
C SER A 130 15.84 -6.50 11.50
N GLN A 131 15.43 -6.77 12.75
CA GLN A 131 15.40 -8.12 13.31
C GLN A 131 14.25 -8.30 14.32
N ALA A 132 13.68 -9.50 14.40
CA ALA A 132 12.88 -9.95 15.54
C ALA A 132 13.66 -11.02 16.32
N LYS A 133 13.83 -10.81 17.63
CA LYS A 133 14.50 -11.75 18.53
C LYS A 133 13.45 -12.58 19.25
N LYS A 134 13.64 -13.90 19.20
CA LYS A 134 12.71 -14.89 19.74
C LYS A 134 13.36 -15.78 20.77
N ASN A 135 12.53 -16.30 21.66
CA ASN A 135 12.82 -17.44 22.51
C ASN A 135 11.79 -18.54 22.18
N LYS A 136 12.26 -19.61 21.55
CA LYS A 136 11.40 -20.65 20.93
C LYS A 136 10.36 -20.00 20.00
N ASN A 137 9.07 -20.06 20.38
CA ASN A 137 7.95 -19.56 19.59
C ASN A 137 7.43 -18.19 20.08
N THR A 138 8.10 -17.57 21.06
CA THR A 138 7.70 -16.26 21.60
C THR A 138 8.65 -15.19 21.07
N VAL A 139 8.10 -14.14 20.45
CA VAL A 139 8.87 -12.92 20.14
C VAL A 139 9.05 -12.15 21.44
N GLU A 140 10.29 -11.82 21.80
CA GLU A 140 10.60 -11.08 23.03
C GLU A 140 10.98 -9.62 22.73
N ARG A 141 11.47 -9.35 21.52
CA ARG A 141 12.02 -8.05 21.15
C ARG A 141 12.08 -7.84 19.64
N ILE A 142 11.90 -6.59 19.22
CA ILE A 142 12.17 -6.10 17.87
C ILE A 142 13.37 -5.15 17.91
N VAL A 143 14.22 -5.24 16.89
CA VAL A 143 15.34 -4.32 16.61
C VAL A 143 15.02 -3.55 15.34
N PHE A 144 15.23 -2.24 15.37
CA PHE A 144 15.03 -1.36 14.21
C PHE A 144 16.34 -1.11 13.45
N THR A 145 16.25 -0.56 12.24
CA THR A 145 17.40 -0.27 11.38
C THR A 145 18.37 0.75 11.95
N ASP A 146 17.91 1.62 12.85
CA ASP A 146 18.74 2.58 13.57
C ASP A 146 19.38 2.02 14.86
N GLY A 147 19.18 0.72 15.12
CA GLY A 147 19.69 0.02 16.29
C GLY A 147 18.86 0.18 17.56
N THR A 148 17.78 0.98 17.54
CA THR A 148 16.85 1.02 18.67
C THR A 148 16.12 -0.31 18.85
N GLU A 149 15.78 -0.65 20.08
CA GLU A 149 15.15 -1.93 20.43
C GLU A 149 13.92 -1.72 21.32
N VAL A 150 12.89 -2.56 21.15
CA VAL A 150 11.69 -2.56 22.00
C VAL A 150 11.29 -3.99 22.37
N SER A 151 10.96 -4.20 23.64
CA SER A 151 10.44 -5.47 24.15
C SER A 151 8.95 -5.36 24.48
N ALA A 152 8.20 -6.44 24.27
CA ALA A 152 6.78 -6.50 24.59
C ALA A 152 6.34 -7.93 24.92
N LYS A 153 5.16 -8.07 25.53
CA LYS A 153 4.53 -9.37 25.77
C LYS A 153 3.78 -9.87 24.53
N VAL A 154 3.19 -8.95 23.78
CA VAL A 154 2.46 -9.22 22.54
C VAL A 154 2.97 -8.30 21.44
N PHE A 155 3.11 -8.86 20.24
CA PHE A 155 3.44 -8.12 19.04
C PHE A 155 2.36 -8.35 17.98
N ILE A 156 1.92 -7.27 17.33
CA ILE A 156 0.92 -7.30 16.25
C ILE A 156 1.59 -6.77 14.98
N ASP A 157 1.61 -7.56 13.92
CA ASP A 157 1.99 -7.10 12.58
C ASP A 157 0.74 -6.60 11.86
N ALA A 158 0.65 -5.27 11.71
CA ALA A 158 -0.44 -4.57 11.06
C ALA A 158 0.04 -3.79 9.83
N GLY A 159 1.22 -4.14 9.29
CA GLY A 159 1.67 -3.66 7.97
C GLY A 159 1.02 -4.43 6.83
N TYR A 160 1.09 -3.90 5.61
CA TYR A 160 0.62 -4.62 4.42
C TYR A 160 1.60 -5.70 3.99
N GLU A 161 2.87 -5.58 4.38
CA GLU A 161 4.00 -6.40 3.93
C GLU A 161 4.27 -7.65 4.78
N GLY A 162 3.72 -7.70 6.01
CA GLY A 162 4.01 -8.79 6.96
C GLY A 162 5.48 -8.84 7.40
N ASP A 163 6.09 -7.67 7.60
CA ASP A 163 7.53 -7.52 7.82
C ASP A 163 8.01 -8.05 9.17
N LEU A 164 7.20 -7.89 10.21
CA LEU A 164 7.49 -8.39 11.54
C LEU A 164 7.32 -9.91 11.56
N MET A 165 6.21 -10.44 11.04
CA MET A 165 5.97 -11.88 11.02
C MET A 165 7.07 -12.62 10.23
N ALA A 166 7.51 -12.07 9.09
CA ALA A 166 8.58 -12.66 8.30
C ALA A 166 9.92 -12.68 9.06
N ARG A 167 10.28 -11.58 9.73
CA ARG A 167 11.52 -11.48 10.52
C ARG A 167 11.47 -12.29 11.81
N ALA A 168 10.28 -12.54 12.33
CA ALA A 168 10.04 -13.50 13.39
C ALA A 168 10.10 -14.95 12.88
N GLY A 169 10.36 -15.20 11.59
CA GLY A 169 10.46 -16.55 11.02
C GLY A 169 9.12 -17.29 11.06
N VAL A 170 8.00 -16.58 11.04
CA VAL A 170 6.68 -17.17 10.82
C VAL A 170 6.61 -17.62 9.37
N SER A 171 6.06 -18.80 9.11
CA SER A 171 5.86 -19.29 7.74
C SER A 171 4.85 -18.43 6.99
N TYR A 172 5.11 -18.16 5.71
CA TYR A 172 4.20 -17.39 4.85
C TYR A 172 4.27 -17.86 3.39
N THR A 173 3.36 -17.33 2.58
CA THR A 173 3.35 -17.44 1.11
C THR A 173 2.96 -16.08 0.49
N TRP A 174 3.01 -15.99 -0.83
CA TRP A 174 2.51 -14.87 -1.63
C TRP A 174 2.36 -15.34 -3.08
N GLY A 175 1.64 -14.56 -3.89
CA GLY A 175 1.26 -14.94 -5.24
C GLY A 175 -0.09 -15.62 -5.23
N ARG A 176 -0.38 -16.43 -6.24
CA ARG A 176 -1.62 -17.20 -6.30
C ARG A 176 -1.35 -18.68 -6.10
N GLU A 177 -2.14 -19.31 -5.25
CA GLU A 177 -2.20 -20.77 -5.17
C GLU A 177 -2.81 -21.39 -6.43
N GLY A 178 -2.46 -22.64 -6.71
CA GLY A 178 -3.09 -23.41 -7.77
C GLY A 178 -4.36 -24.11 -7.29
N LYS A 179 -5.23 -24.44 -8.23
CA LYS A 179 -6.49 -25.18 -7.98
C LYS A 179 -6.30 -26.45 -7.15
N ASN A 180 -5.15 -27.12 -7.30
CA ASN A 180 -4.86 -28.37 -6.61
C ASN A 180 -4.38 -28.20 -5.17
N ASP A 181 -3.92 -27.01 -4.76
CA ASP A 181 -3.32 -26.75 -3.45
C ASP A 181 -4.38 -26.88 -2.34
N TYR A 182 -5.55 -26.26 -2.55
CA TYR A 182 -6.67 -26.27 -1.59
C TYR A 182 -8.02 -26.72 -2.19
N LYS A 183 -8.01 -27.26 -3.42
CA LYS A 183 -9.22 -27.71 -4.15
C LYS A 183 -10.22 -26.59 -4.40
N GLU A 184 -9.71 -25.39 -4.66
CA GLU A 184 -10.51 -24.18 -4.91
C GLU A 184 -10.80 -24.03 -6.40
N SER A 185 -12.07 -23.86 -6.77
CA SER A 185 -12.47 -23.76 -8.18
C SER A 185 -11.97 -22.47 -8.86
N TRP A 186 -11.77 -21.40 -8.09
CA TRP A 186 -11.30 -20.09 -8.55
C TRP A 186 -9.79 -19.89 -8.41
N ALA A 187 -9.07 -20.80 -7.76
CA ALA A 187 -7.62 -20.67 -7.61
C ALA A 187 -6.86 -20.92 -8.92
N GLY A 188 -5.62 -20.44 -8.95
CA GLY A 188 -4.70 -20.51 -10.07
C GLY A 188 -5.00 -19.50 -11.16
N ARG A 189 -4.16 -19.51 -12.20
CA ARG A 189 -4.30 -18.65 -13.37
C ARG A 189 -5.64 -18.90 -14.05
N GLN A 190 -6.45 -17.86 -14.18
CA GLN A 190 -7.74 -17.92 -14.87
C GLN A 190 -7.57 -17.72 -16.39
N PRO A 191 -8.53 -18.17 -17.22
CA PRO A 191 -8.58 -17.84 -18.63
C PRO A 191 -8.58 -16.31 -18.84
N ILE A 192 -8.02 -15.85 -19.96
CA ILE A 192 -8.15 -14.43 -20.34
C ILE A 192 -9.61 -14.17 -20.66
N THR A 193 -10.23 -13.25 -19.93
CA THR A 193 -11.60 -12.80 -20.20
C THR A 193 -11.57 -11.45 -20.89
N PHE A 194 -12.54 -11.15 -21.76
CA PHE A 194 -12.67 -9.85 -22.41
C PHE A 194 -13.58 -8.94 -21.58
N THR A 195 -13.18 -8.70 -20.33
CA THR A 195 -13.89 -7.87 -19.36
C THR A 195 -13.22 -6.50 -19.22
N SER A 196 -13.71 -5.67 -18.29
CA SER A 196 -13.08 -4.40 -17.92
C SER A 196 -11.59 -4.58 -17.59
N HIS A 197 -10.80 -3.52 -17.79
CA HIS A 197 -9.36 -3.50 -17.52
C HIS A 197 -8.49 -4.41 -18.41
N GLN A 198 -8.98 -4.76 -19.61
CA GLN A 198 -8.21 -5.49 -20.62
C GLN A 198 -7.88 -4.59 -21.81
N ILE A 199 -6.78 -4.88 -22.51
CA ILE A 199 -6.43 -4.20 -23.77
C ILE A 199 -7.28 -4.78 -24.88
N ASP A 200 -8.29 -4.04 -25.32
CA ASP A 200 -9.26 -4.45 -26.34
C ASP A 200 -8.87 -4.03 -27.77
N ALA A 201 -7.56 -3.88 -28.02
CA ALA A 201 -6.99 -3.46 -29.30
C ALA A 201 -5.86 -4.39 -29.76
N ARG A 202 -5.79 -4.66 -31.06
CA ARG A 202 -4.67 -5.40 -31.67
C ARG A 202 -3.50 -4.45 -31.93
N ILE A 203 -2.58 -4.37 -30.98
CA ILE A 203 -1.39 -3.51 -31.04
C ILE A 203 -0.13 -4.37 -30.89
N SER A 204 0.95 -4.02 -31.61
CA SER A 204 2.22 -4.74 -31.47
C SER A 204 2.84 -4.44 -30.10
N PRO A 205 3.30 -5.47 -29.34
CA PRO A 205 4.01 -5.28 -28.09
C PRO A 205 5.51 -4.99 -28.31
N PHE A 206 6.00 -4.97 -29.55
CA PHE A 206 7.43 -4.90 -29.82
C PHE A 206 7.86 -3.49 -30.25
N SER A 207 9.01 -3.03 -29.74
CA SER A 207 9.69 -1.85 -30.26
C SER A 207 10.27 -2.09 -31.67
N ASN A 208 10.58 -3.36 -31.97
CA ASN A 208 11.05 -3.83 -33.26
C ASN A 208 10.50 -5.24 -33.51
N ASP A 209 9.67 -5.41 -34.54
CA ASP A 209 9.02 -6.70 -34.84
C ASP A 209 10.01 -7.78 -35.30
N LYS A 210 11.17 -7.40 -35.89
CA LYS A 210 12.19 -8.37 -36.33
C LYS A 210 12.93 -8.98 -35.14
N GLU A 211 13.31 -8.14 -34.18
CA GLU A 211 14.06 -8.56 -33.00
C GLU A 211 13.16 -9.06 -31.86
N LYS A 212 11.84 -8.85 -31.99
CA LYS A 212 10.83 -9.13 -30.95
C LYS A 212 11.21 -8.55 -29.59
N LYS A 213 11.87 -7.39 -29.59
CA LYS A 213 12.19 -6.65 -28.36
C LYS A 213 10.92 -6.00 -27.83
N ASN A 214 10.53 -6.33 -26.61
CA ASN A 214 9.32 -5.78 -26.00
C ASN A 214 9.44 -4.27 -25.76
N LEU A 215 8.30 -3.58 -25.87
CA LEU A 215 8.15 -2.21 -25.38
C LEU A 215 8.38 -2.15 -23.86
N PRO A 216 8.71 -0.96 -23.32
CA PRO A 216 8.68 -0.74 -21.88
C PRO A 216 7.34 -1.16 -21.26
N LEU A 217 7.35 -1.43 -19.96
CA LEU A 217 6.18 -1.81 -19.16
C LEU A 217 5.55 -3.18 -19.49
N ILE A 218 6.09 -3.91 -20.45
CA ILE A 218 5.66 -5.27 -20.76
C ILE A 218 6.52 -6.26 -19.98
N HIS A 219 5.90 -7.01 -19.08
CA HIS A 219 6.55 -8.08 -18.34
C HIS A 219 6.69 -9.34 -19.24
N PRO A 220 7.90 -9.72 -19.68
CA PRO A 220 8.08 -10.73 -20.73
C PRO A 220 8.09 -12.16 -20.16
N LYS A 221 7.17 -12.48 -19.25
CA LYS A 221 7.10 -13.80 -18.62
C LYS A 221 5.99 -14.65 -19.25
N PRO A 222 6.26 -15.90 -19.64
CA PRO A 222 5.22 -16.83 -20.05
C PRO A 222 4.18 -16.99 -18.95
N MET A 223 2.90 -17.02 -19.33
CA MET A 223 1.83 -17.37 -18.40
C MET A 223 1.91 -18.86 -18.08
N VAL A 224 1.66 -19.22 -16.83
CA VAL A 224 1.44 -20.61 -16.42
C VAL A 224 0.11 -21.15 -17.00
N GLU A 225 -0.09 -22.47 -16.92
CA GLU A 225 -1.31 -23.09 -17.43
C GLU A 225 -2.55 -22.69 -16.60
N ILE A 226 -3.74 -22.84 -17.18
CA ILE A 226 -4.99 -22.51 -16.48
C ILE A 226 -5.13 -23.39 -15.24
N GLY A 227 -5.38 -22.77 -14.08
CA GLY A 227 -5.50 -23.43 -12.78
C GLY A 227 -4.17 -23.65 -12.04
N GLU A 228 -3.02 -23.34 -12.64
CA GLU A 228 -1.72 -23.39 -11.96
C GLU A 228 -1.47 -22.15 -11.10
N GLY A 229 -0.81 -22.36 -9.97
CA GLY A 229 -0.33 -21.29 -9.09
C GLY A 229 0.99 -20.70 -9.59
N ASP A 230 1.27 -19.46 -9.22
CA ASP A 230 2.57 -18.82 -9.48
C ASP A 230 2.87 -17.70 -8.46
N LYS A 231 4.04 -17.08 -8.59
CA LYS A 231 4.44 -15.92 -7.78
C LYS A 231 4.02 -14.57 -8.36
N GLY A 232 3.06 -14.57 -9.27
CA GLY A 232 2.45 -13.36 -9.79
C GLY A 232 1.48 -12.78 -8.78
N ILE A 233 1.76 -11.57 -8.32
CA ILE A 233 0.83 -10.82 -7.47
C ILE A 233 0.06 -9.80 -8.30
N GLN A 234 -1.06 -9.34 -7.76
CA GLN A 234 -1.81 -8.25 -8.36
C GLN A 234 -0.96 -6.98 -8.44
N SER A 235 -1.10 -6.22 -9.52
CA SER A 235 -0.33 -4.98 -9.71
C SER A 235 -0.61 -3.96 -8.63
N TYR A 236 0.42 -3.22 -8.24
CA TYR A 236 0.29 -2.08 -7.35
C TYR A 236 0.03 -0.80 -8.16
N CYS A 237 -0.45 0.23 -7.46
CA CYS A 237 -0.62 1.57 -8.02
C CYS A 237 -0.67 2.64 -6.93
N PHE A 238 -0.71 3.90 -7.34
CA PHE A 238 -1.17 4.98 -6.48
C PHE A 238 -2.61 5.34 -6.77
N ARG A 239 -3.40 5.43 -5.71
CA ARG A 239 -4.80 5.85 -5.70
C ARG A 239 -4.86 7.32 -5.32
N MET A 240 -4.54 8.16 -6.31
CA MET A 240 -4.45 9.61 -6.15
C MET A 240 -5.80 10.24 -5.80
N ILE A 241 -5.77 11.32 -5.03
CA ILE A 241 -6.95 12.18 -4.84
C ILE A 241 -6.81 13.39 -5.74
N ALA A 242 -7.81 13.60 -6.59
CA ALA A 242 -7.82 14.66 -7.57
C ALA A 242 -9.02 15.60 -7.39
N THR A 243 -8.90 16.80 -7.93
CA THR A 243 -9.97 17.79 -7.94
C THR A 243 -10.01 18.53 -9.27
N ASN A 244 -11.18 19.02 -9.64
CA ASN A 244 -11.38 19.94 -10.75
C ASN A 244 -11.73 21.36 -10.27
N ARG A 245 -11.57 21.64 -8.96
CA ARG A 245 -11.78 22.96 -8.36
C ARG A 245 -10.56 23.85 -8.57
N PRO A 246 -10.63 24.95 -9.35
CA PRO A 246 -9.46 25.77 -9.69
C PRO A 246 -8.67 26.28 -8.48
N GLU A 247 -9.37 26.59 -7.38
CA GLU A 247 -8.77 27.07 -6.14
C GLU A 247 -7.92 26.00 -5.44
N ASN A 248 -8.26 24.71 -5.59
CA ASN A 248 -7.59 23.59 -4.94
C ASN A 248 -6.76 22.72 -5.91
N LEU A 249 -6.72 23.06 -7.20
CA LEU A 249 -6.09 22.26 -8.23
C LEU A 249 -4.58 22.53 -8.32
N VAL A 250 -3.80 21.46 -8.25
CA VAL A 250 -2.38 21.39 -8.66
C VAL A 250 -2.31 20.60 -9.95
N SER A 251 -1.89 21.25 -11.04
CA SER A 251 -1.79 20.59 -12.36
C SER A 251 -0.83 19.40 -12.31
N TRP A 252 -1.05 18.42 -13.19
CA TRP A 252 -0.15 17.28 -13.35
C TRP A 252 1.29 17.74 -13.55
N GLN A 253 2.18 17.27 -12.69
CA GLN A 253 3.60 17.61 -12.75
C GLN A 253 4.32 16.61 -13.65
N LYS A 254 5.21 17.12 -14.51
CA LYS A 254 6.13 16.27 -15.28
C LYS A 254 7.16 15.66 -14.34
N PRO A 255 7.27 14.33 -14.21
CA PRO A 255 8.31 13.71 -13.38
C PRO A 255 9.72 14.09 -13.84
N ALA A 256 10.66 14.16 -12.89
CA ALA A 256 12.05 14.52 -13.19
C ALA A 256 12.73 13.51 -14.13
N ASN A 257 12.42 12.22 -13.99
CA ASN A 257 12.90 11.12 -14.84
C ASN A 257 11.91 10.74 -15.95
N TYR A 258 11.00 11.64 -16.32
CA TYR A 258 9.99 11.36 -17.34
C TYR A 258 10.61 10.94 -18.67
N ASN A 259 10.22 9.75 -19.13
CA ASN A 259 10.53 9.25 -20.46
C ASN A 259 9.22 8.94 -21.20
N SER A 260 8.98 9.63 -22.32
CA SER A 260 7.79 9.43 -23.15
C SER A 260 7.73 8.05 -23.80
N ASP A 261 8.87 7.39 -24.01
CA ASP A 261 8.95 6.07 -24.64
C ASP A 261 8.30 4.97 -23.78
N ASN A 262 8.18 5.22 -22.47
CA ASN A 262 7.47 4.32 -21.56
C ASN A 262 5.98 4.16 -21.94
N TYR A 263 5.42 5.15 -22.65
CA TYR A 263 4.00 5.22 -23.00
C TYR A 263 3.73 4.90 -24.48
N GLU A 264 4.69 4.30 -25.19
CA GLU A 264 4.50 3.89 -26.58
C GLU A 264 3.31 2.94 -26.76
N LEU A 265 3.07 2.04 -25.80
CA LEU A 265 1.90 1.17 -25.82
C LEU A 265 0.59 1.96 -25.71
N VAL A 266 0.59 3.07 -24.97
CA VAL A 266 -0.56 4.01 -24.86
C VAL A 266 -0.81 4.72 -26.19
N ARG A 267 0.25 5.22 -26.87
CA ARG A 267 0.11 5.81 -28.22
C ARG A 267 -0.54 4.82 -29.18
N ARG A 268 -0.02 3.59 -29.23
CA ARG A 268 -0.54 2.53 -30.11
C ARG A 268 -2.00 2.21 -29.80
N TYR A 269 -2.36 2.17 -28.51
CA TYR A 269 -3.74 1.96 -28.10
C TYR A 269 -4.67 3.05 -28.63
N TYR A 270 -4.34 4.32 -28.44
CA TYR A 270 -5.18 5.42 -28.93
C TYR A 270 -5.21 5.54 -30.46
N ASN A 271 -4.13 5.17 -31.16
CA ASN A 271 -4.15 5.08 -32.62
C ASN A 271 -5.13 4.01 -33.12
N ALA A 272 -5.23 2.88 -32.40
CA ALA A 272 -6.19 1.81 -32.72
C ALA A 272 -7.61 2.10 -32.20
N LYS A 273 -7.74 2.91 -31.14
CA LYS A 273 -8.99 3.25 -30.45
C LYS A 273 -9.06 4.77 -30.21
N PRO A 274 -9.17 5.59 -31.27
CA PRO A 274 -9.19 7.06 -31.12
C PRO A 274 -10.39 7.55 -30.30
N ASP A 275 -11.44 6.72 -30.22
CA ASP A 275 -12.63 7.01 -29.45
C ASP A 275 -12.58 6.60 -27.97
N ALA A 276 -11.50 5.97 -27.50
CA ALA A 276 -11.37 5.60 -26.10
C ALA A 276 -11.33 6.83 -25.16
N GLY A 277 -11.77 6.61 -23.91
CA GLY A 277 -11.70 7.60 -22.84
C GLY A 277 -10.31 7.66 -22.18
N PRO A 278 -10.16 8.44 -21.09
CA PRO A 278 -8.93 8.47 -20.32
C PRO A 278 -8.67 7.13 -19.62
N MET A 279 -7.38 6.77 -19.52
CA MET A 279 -6.89 5.59 -18.79
C MET A 279 -6.83 5.80 -17.26
N ILE A 280 -7.11 7.03 -16.82
CA ILE A 280 -7.26 7.42 -15.42
C ILE A 280 -8.72 7.84 -15.22
N GLY A 281 -9.43 7.13 -14.36
CA GLY A 281 -10.83 7.41 -14.01
C GLY A 281 -10.93 8.29 -12.77
N PHE A 282 -11.80 9.29 -12.78
CA PHE A 282 -12.05 10.19 -11.65
C PHE A 282 -13.42 9.92 -11.04
N TRP A 283 -13.46 9.49 -9.78
CA TRP A 283 -14.69 9.11 -9.09
C TRP A 283 -15.06 10.17 -8.03
N PRO A 284 -16.01 11.08 -8.32
CA PRO A 284 -16.37 12.21 -7.43
C PRO A 284 -17.18 11.72 -6.23
N THR A 285 -16.48 11.03 -5.33
CA THR A 285 -17.05 10.22 -4.24
C THR A 285 -16.58 10.67 -2.88
N LEU A 286 -15.72 11.70 -2.85
CA LEU A 286 -15.16 12.29 -1.66
C LEU A 286 -15.74 13.71 -1.45
N PRO A 287 -15.72 14.21 -0.20
CA PRO A 287 -16.15 15.55 0.14
C PRO A 287 -15.45 16.65 -0.68
N ASN A 288 -16.03 17.85 -0.65
CA ASN A 288 -15.40 19.07 -1.16
C ASN A 288 -14.92 18.98 -2.62
N GLY A 289 -15.68 18.27 -3.48
CA GLY A 289 -15.42 18.20 -4.92
C GLY A 289 -14.11 17.47 -5.25
N LYS A 290 -13.74 16.51 -4.40
CA LYS A 290 -12.60 15.62 -4.64
C LYS A 290 -13.07 14.29 -5.23
N SER A 291 -12.19 13.73 -6.03
CA SER A 291 -12.36 12.45 -6.70
C SER A 291 -11.27 11.49 -6.28
N ASP A 292 -11.65 10.27 -5.95
CA ASP A 292 -10.70 9.16 -5.89
C ASP A 292 -10.36 8.73 -7.32
N ILE A 293 -9.09 8.50 -7.59
CA ILE A 293 -8.65 8.02 -8.91
C ILE A 293 -8.63 6.51 -8.94
N ASN A 294 -9.24 5.94 -9.97
CA ASN A 294 -9.21 4.51 -10.26
C ASN A 294 -8.57 4.24 -11.63
N SER A 295 -8.09 3.02 -11.84
CA SER A 295 -7.69 2.57 -13.16
C SER A 295 -8.89 2.56 -14.12
N SER A 296 -8.61 2.86 -15.39
CA SER A 296 -9.58 2.79 -16.48
C SER A 296 -8.90 2.12 -17.67
N LEU A 297 -9.60 1.23 -18.38
CA LEU A 297 -9.07 0.47 -19.52
C LEU A 297 -7.88 -0.46 -19.18
N GLY A 298 -7.28 -1.08 -20.20
CA GLY A 298 -6.24 -2.11 -20.05
C GLY A 298 -4.82 -1.64 -19.77
N ILE A 299 -4.50 -0.37 -20.08
CA ILE A 299 -3.26 0.28 -19.65
C ILE A 299 -3.71 1.39 -18.70
N SER A 300 -3.22 1.40 -17.46
CA SER A 300 -3.80 2.26 -16.42
C SER A 300 -2.80 2.54 -15.29
N THR A 301 -3.25 3.17 -14.20
CA THR A 301 -2.46 3.39 -12.99
C THR A 301 -2.02 2.08 -12.31
N ASN A 302 -2.76 0.98 -12.53
CA ASN A 302 -2.32 -0.36 -12.18
C ASN A 302 -1.12 -0.74 -13.06
N LEU A 303 0.08 -0.76 -12.46
CA LEU A 303 1.31 -0.98 -13.22
C LEU A 303 1.56 -2.48 -13.42
N LEU A 304 1.46 -2.93 -14.67
CA LEU A 304 1.50 -4.34 -15.06
C LEU A 304 2.89 -4.83 -15.50
N ASP A 305 3.95 -4.10 -15.18
CA ASP A 305 5.33 -4.39 -15.62
C ASP A 305 6.02 -5.51 -14.81
N GLY A 306 5.34 -6.02 -13.79
CA GLY A 306 5.81 -7.06 -12.89
C GLY A 306 6.76 -6.56 -11.79
N SER A 307 7.01 -5.26 -11.69
CA SER A 307 7.89 -4.69 -10.65
C SER A 307 7.39 -4.94 -9.23
N SER A 308 6.09 -5.14 -9.03
CA SER A 308 5.54 -5.49 -7.72
C SER A 308 5.86 -6.93 -7.28
N TRP A 309 6.17 -7.85 -8.20
CA TRP A 309 6.22 -9.30 -7.90
C TRP A 309 7.31 -9.71 -6.90
N GLU A 310 8.41 -8.95 -6.88
CA GLU A 310 9.51 -9.16 -5.92
C GLU A 310 9.34 -8.33 -4.64
N TYR A 311 8.39 -7.39 -4.59
CA TYR A 311 8.16 -6.51 -3.45
C TYR A 311 7.98 -7.27 -2.12
N PRO A 312 7.24 -8.39 -2.06
CA PRO A 312 7.02 -9.10 -0.80
C PRO A 312 8.32 -9.47 -0.11
N ASP A 313 9.38 -9.91 -0.82
CA ASP A 313 10.66 -10.34 -0.22
C ASP A 313 11.85 -9.44 -0.49
N SER A 314 11.62 -8.29 -1.12
CA SER A 314 12.64 -7.27 -1.32
C SER A 314 13.10 -6.63 -0.02
N ASP A 315 14.36 -6.20 0.02
CA ASP A 315 14.88 -5.34 1.08
C ASP A 315 14.32 -3.91 0.97
N TYR A 316 14.62 -3.08 1.99
CA TYR A 316 14.08 -1.72 2.05
C TYR A 316 14.52 -0.83 0.87
N PRO A 317 15.82 -0.75 0.50
CA PRO A 317 16.23 0.02 -0.67
C PRO A 317 15.51 -0.40 -1.96
N LYS A 318 15.33 -1.70 -2.17
CA LYS A 318 14.62 -2.20 -3.34
C LYS A 318 13.14 -1.82 -3.30
N ARG A 319 12.45 -1.98 -2.16
CA ARG A 319 11.06 -1.53 -1.99
C ARG A 319 10.90 -0.02 -2.18
N ASP A 320 11.84 0.78 -1.71
CA ASP A 320 11.86 2.23 -1.91
C ASP A 320 11.98 2.57 -3.41
N SER A 321 12.84 1.86 -4.15
CA SER A 321 12.92 2.04 -5.61
C SER A 321 11.65 1.62 -6.34
N ILE A 322 10.97 0.55 -5.89
CA ILE A 322 9.69 0.12 -6.48
C ILE A 322 8.61 1.17 -6.19
N TRP A 323 8.54 1.69 -4.97
CA TRP A 323 7.62 2.77 -4.60
C TRP A 323 7.85 4.01 -5.47
N GLN A 324 9.10 4.45 -5.61
CA GLN A 324 9.46 5.62 -6.41
C GLN A 324 9.11 5.41 -7.88
N TRP A 325 9.40 4.23 -8.42
CA TRP A 325 9.04 3.87 -9.79
C TRP A 325 7.52 3.95 -10.03
N HIS A 326 6.70 3.46 -9.10
CA HIS A 326 5.24 3.57 -9.20
C HIS A 326 4.76 5.02 -9.11
N LYS A 327 5.41 5.88 -8.30
CA LYS A 327 5.11 7.32 -8.24
C LYS A 327 5.41 7.98 -9.59
N ASP A 328 6.60 7.74 -10.12
CA ASP A 328 7.07 8.33 -11.39
C ASP A 328 6.23 7.86 -12.57
N TYR A 329 5.87 6.57 -12.62
CA TYR A 329 4.96 6.03 -13.61
C TYR A 329 3.57 6.66 -13.52
N THR A 330 2.99 6.76 -12.33
CA THR A 330 1.63 7.30 -12.15
C THR A 330 1.55 8.77 -12.57
N LEU A 331 2.50 9.58 -12.12
CA LEU A 331 2.60 10.99 -12.51
C LEU A 331 2.93 11.15 -14.00
N GLY A 332 3.82 10.30 -14.52
CA GLY A 332 4.19 10.32 -15.93
C GLY A 332 3.04 9.92 -16.85
N LEU A 333 2.19 8.97 -16.45
CA LEU A 333 0.98 8.61 -17.18
C LEU A 333 0.00 9.79 -17.19
N ALA A 334 -0.25 10.41 -16.03
CA ALA A 334 -1.13 11.58 -15.95
C ALA A 334 -0.62 12.75 -16.81
N TRP A 335 0.68 13.04 -16.74
CA TRP A 335 1.34 14.02 -17.60
C TRP A 335 1.19 13.67 -19.08
N PHE A 336 1.55 12.45 -19.48
CA PHE A 336 1.47 11.95 -20.85
C PHE A 336 0.06 12.11 -21.43
N LEU A 337 -0.97 11.63 -20.71
CA LEU A 337 -2.36 11.72 -21.13
C LEU A 337 -2.86 13.16 -21.24
N SER A 338 -2.24 14.12 -20.54
CA SER A 338 -2.61 15.54 -20.59
C SER A 338 -1.87 16.33 -21.67
N THR A 339 -0.66 15.92 -22.07
CA THR A 339 0.21 16.76 -22.93
C THR A 339 0.56 16.16 -24.28
N ASP A 340 0.57 14.85 -24.43
CA ASP A 340 1.15 14.21 -25.60
C ASP A 340 0.27 14.38 -26.86
N PRO A 341 0.83 14.81 -28.02
CA PRO A 341 0.06 15.09 -29.23
C PRO A 341 -0.67 13.86 -29.81
N ASP A 342 -0.17 12.64 -29.56
CA ASP A 342 -0.77 11.40 -30.06
C ASP A 342 -1.94 10.91 -29.20
N VAL A 343 -2.15 11.49 -28.01
CA VAL A 343 -3.32 11.22 -27.17
C VAL A 343 -4.52 12.00 -27.72
N PRO A 344 -5.72 11.42 -27.90
CA PRO A 344 -6.87 12.13 -28.46
C PRO A 344 -7.17 13.43 -27.70
N GLN A 345 -7.50 14.50 -28.44
CA GLN A 345 -7.74 15.84 -27.86
C GLN A 345 -8.77 15.79 -26.70
N LYS A 346 -9.84 15.01 -26.86
CA LYS A 346 -10.86 14.80 -25.82
C LYS A 346 -10.31 14.22 -24.51
N VAL A 347 -9.30 13.35 -24.60
CA VAL A 347 -8.63 12.77 -23.43
C VAL A 347 -7.72 13.80 -22.78
N ARG A 348 -6.93 14.53 -23.58
CA ARG A 348 -6.08 15.61 -23.06
C ARG A 348 -6.89 16.67 -22.32
N ASP A 349 -8.03 17.09 -22.88
CA ASP A 349 -8.89 18.10 -22.26
C ASP A 349 -9.54 17.59 -20.97
N ALA A 350 -10.01 16.34 -20.96
CA ALA A 350 -10.53 15.70 -19.76
C ALA A 350 -9.45 15.63 -18.66
N MET A 351 -8.22 15.20 -19.01
CA MET A 351 -7.12 15.13 -18.05
C MET A 351 -6.72 16.52 -17.52
N LYS A 352 -6.70 17.56 -18.35
CA LYS A 352 -6.38 18.94 -17.92
C LYS A 352 -7.45 19.56 -17.00
N THR A 353 -8.65 19.00 -16.98
CA THR A 353 -9.74 19.46 -16.10
C THR A 353 -9.48 19.07 -14.64
N PHE A 354 -8.68 18.02 -14.40
CA PHE A 354 -8.33 17.55 -13.07
C PHE A 354 -6.85 17.78 -12.76
N GLY A 355 -6.53 17.80 -11.48
CA GLY A 355 -5.17 17.78 -10.95
C GLY A 355 -5.16 17.25 -9.53
N LEU A 356 -3.97 17.20 -8.91
CA LEU A 356 -3.82 16.89 -7.48
C LEU A 356 -4.45 17.98 -6.61
N CYS A 357 -4.67 17.70 -5.33
CA CYS A 357 -5.31 18.62 -4.40
C CYS A 357 -4.27 19.40 -3.58
N LYS A 358 -4.34 20.74 -3.54
CA LYS A 358 -3.39 21.60 -2.79
C LYS A 358 -3.42 21.35 -1.29
N ASP A 359 -4.56 20.93 -0.77
CA ASP A 359 -4.80 20.70 0.65
C ASP A 359 -4.53 19.24 1.09
N GLU A 360 -4.32 18.32 0.15
CA GLU A 360 -3.93 16.95 0.47
C GLU A 360 -2.42 16.77 0.37
N TYR A 361 -1.88 15.90 1.23
CA TYR A 361 -0.48 15.46 1.19
C TYR A 361 0.52 16.61 1.06
N VAL A 362 0.27 17.73 1.75
CA VAL A 362 1.07 18.97 1.64
C VAL A 362 2.56 18.70 1.90
N ASN A 363 2.86 17.79 2.83
CA ASN A 363 4.22 17.40 3.20
C ASN A 363 4.82 16.31 2.27
N ASN A 364 4.16 16.00 1.16
CA ASN A 364 4.56 15.00 0.17
C ASN A 364 4.24 15.44 -1.26
N GLU A 365 4.41 16.74 -1.55
CA GLU A 365 4.22 17.30 -2.90
C GLU A 365 2.81 17.08 -3.46
N HIS A 366 1.80 17.06 -2.59
CA HIS A 366 0.41 16.77 -2.94
C HIS A 366 0.16 15.36 -3.49
N PHE A 367 1.13 14.45 -3.30
CA PHE A 367 1.06 13.07 -3.74
C PHE A 367 0.80 12.11 -2.58
N PRO A 368 -0.03 11.07 -2.76
CA PRO A 368 -0.32 10.12 -1.68
C PRO A 368 0.93 9.40 -1.17
N HIS A 369 0.99 9.12 0.13
CA HIS A 369 2.14 8.46 0.76
C HIS A 369 2.09 6.92 0.68
N GLN A 370 0.90 6.33 0.47
CA GLN A 370 0.71 4.88 0.48
C GLN A 370 0.68 4.30 -0.94
N LEU A 371 1.64 3.44 -1.24
CA LEU A 371 1.54 2.54 -2.39
C LEU A 371 0.42 1.53 -2.13
N TYR A 372 -0.46 1.30 -3.10
CA TYR A 372 -1.55 0.33 -2.99
C TYR A 372 -0.99 -1.10 -3.06
N VAL A 373 -0.44 -1.57 -1.94
CA VAL A 373 0.03 -2.94 -1.73
C VAL A 373 -1.20 -3.83 -1.55
N ARG A 374 -1.60 -4.48 -2.64
CA ARG A 374 -2.83 -5.32 -2.68
C ARG A 374 -2.63 -6.69 -2.09
N GLU A 375 -1.45 -7.25 -2.30
CA GLU A 375 -1.06 -8.55 -1.77
C GLU A 375 0.44 -8.52 -1.46
N ALA A 376 0.83 -9.01 -0.28
CA ALA A 376 2.22 -9.33 -0.01
C ALA A 376 2.30 -10.68 0.71
N ARG A 377 3.01 -10.76 1.84
CA ARG A 377 3.14 -12.01 2.58
C ARG A 377 1.83 -12.35 3.28
N ARG A 378 1.29 -13.54 3.01
CA ARG A 378 0.15 -14.15 3.69
C ARG A 378 0.65 -15.21 4.67
N MET A 379 0.33 -15.05 5.95
CA MET A 379 0.76 -15.95 7.02
C MET A 379 0.23 -17.38 6.78
N LYS A 380 1.09 -18.38 6.94
CA LYS A 380 0.71 -19.79 7.05
C LYS A 380 0.67 -20.17 8.53
N GLY A 381 -0.45 -19.87 9.17
CA GLY A 381 -0.70 -20.11 10.59
C GLY A 381 -1.44 -21.42 10.85
N GLU A 382 -2.10 -21.50 12.01
CA GLU A 382 -3.01 -22.59 12.37
C GLU A 382 -4.19 -22.72 11.41
N TYR A 383 -4.61 -21.59 10.85
CA TYR A 383 -5.63 -21.51 9.81
C TYR A 383 -5.09 -20.73 8.60
N PHE A 384 -5.51 -21.13 7.40
CA PHE A 384 -5.24 -20.42 6.15
C PHE A 384 -6.56 -20.23 5.42
N LEU A 385 -6.98 -18.97 5.24
CA LEU A 385 -8.26 -18.64 4.60
C LEU A 385 -8.25 -19.10 3.14
N THR A 386 -9.32 -19.77 2.73
CA THR A 386 -9.57 -20.31 1.39
C THR A 386 -10.91 -19.82 0.85
N GLN A 387 -11.16 -20.03 -0.44
CA GLN A 387 -12.43 -19.82 -1.11
C GLN A 387 -13.60 -20.50 -0.37
N HIS A 388 -13.38 -21.71 0.17
CA HIS A 388 -14.42 -22.46 0.88
C HIS A 388 -14.94 -21.69 2.10
N ASP A 389 -14.07 -20.93 2.78
CA ASP A 389 -14.43 -20.08 3.91
C ASP A 389 -15.29 -18.89 3.52
N LEU A 390 -15.17 -18.45 2.26
CA LEU A 390 -15.89 -17.30 1.73
C LEU A 390 -17.22 -17.70 1.07
N MET A 391 -17.37 -18.96 0.66
CA MET A 391 -18.50 -19.42 -0.15
C MET A 391 -19.36 -20.50 0.52
N GLU A 392 -18.77 -21.38 1.32
CA GLU A 392 -19.45 -22.57 1.86
C GLU A 392 -19.51 -22.49 3.39
N ASP A 393 -18.36 -22.33 4.05
CA ASP A 393 -18.23 -22.28 5.51
C ASP A 393 -18.08 -20.84 6.01
N THR A 394 -19.13 -20.05 5.82
CA THR A 394 -19.14 -18.59 6.05
C THR A 394 -19.34 -18.19 7.52
N VAL A 395 -19.53 -19.14 8.43
CA VAL A 395 -19.78 -18.89 9.86
C VAL A 395 -18.73 -19.60 10.70
N LYS A 396 -17.89 -18.83 11.41
CA LYS A 396 -16.85 -19.36 12.30
C LYS A 396 -17.21 -19.08 13.76
N TYR A 397 -17.06 -20.07 14.63
CA TYR A 397 -17.43 -19.96 16.05
C TYR A 397 -16.52 -18.98 16.83
N ASP A 398 -15.32 -18.75 16.31
CA ASP A 398 -14.27 -17.89 16.83
C ASP A 398 -14.06 -16.63 15.96
N ALA A 399 -15.08 -16.22 15.18
CA ALA A 399 -14.99 -15.05 14.32
C ALA A 399 -14.68 -13.77 15.13
N ILE A 400 -13.52 -13.16 14.85
CA ILE A 400 -13.08 -11.88 15.44
C ILE A 400 -13.27 -10.68 14.50
N GLY A 401 -13.78 -10.92 13.28
CA GLY A 401 -14.02 -9.90 12.27
C GLY A 401 -15.02 -10.38 11.22
N MET A 402 -15.59 -9.44 10.48
CA MET A 402 -16.51 -9.71 9.38
C MET A 402 -16.11 -8.87 8.17
N GLY A 403 -16.32 -9.43 6.98
CA GLY A 403 -16.11 -8.75 5.71
C GLY A 403 -17.25 -9.06 4.77
N SER A 404 -17.58 -8.10 3.91
CA SER A 404 -18.53 -8.30 2.84
C SER A 404 -17.95 -7.63 1.60
N TYR A 405 -17.37 -8.44 0.73
CA TYR A 405 -16.94 -8.06 -0.61
C TYR A 405 -16.81 -9.32 -1.45
N ASN A 406 -16.81 -9.18 -2.78
CA ASN A 406 -16.57 -10.33 -3.65
C ASN A 406 -15.13 -10.85 -3.49
N ILE A 407 -14.91 -12.10 -3.90
CA ILE A 407 -13.57 -12.63 -4.11
C ILE A 407 -12.98 -11.87 -5.31
N ASP A 408 -11.85 -11.19 -5.10
CA ASP A 408 -11.10 -10.41 -6.11
C ASP A 408 -9.99 -11.27 -6.73
#